data_AF-A0A534NY59-F1
#
_entry.id   AF-A0A534NY59-F1
#
_cell.length_a   1.000
_cell.length_b   1.000
_cell.length_c   1.000
_cell.angle_alpha   90.00
_cell.angle_beta   90.00
_cell.angle_gamma   90.00
#
_symmetry.space_group_name_H-M   'P 1'
#
loop_
_entity.id
_entity.type
_entity.pdbx_description
1 polymer ?
#
loop_
_entity_poly.entity_id
_entity_poly.type
_entity_poly.pdbx_seq_one_letter_code
_entity_poly.pdbx_strand_id
1 'polypeptide(L)'
;MMGSYETGGHCAGPIWLSWMRAATAGTDLEPWPQPPPGVTCERVNRNTGALANDNDPFAVRECFLSGTEPTPAQTADLPGSPDDFYQAPR
;
A
#
# COMPACT_ATOMS: atom_id res chain seq x y z
N MET A 1 16.52 -26.31 9.78
CA MET A 1 16.32 -25.43 8.61
C MET A 1 14.85 -25.50 8.23
N MET A 2 14.24 -24.37 7.86
CA MET A 2 12.88 -24.35 7.29
C MET A 2 12.94 -24.87 5.85
N GLY A 3 11.92 -25.62 5.42
CA GLY A 3 11.89 -26.28 4.10
C GLY A 3 11.73 -25.29 2.94
N SER A 4 11.88 -25.77 1.70
CA SER A 4 11.86 -24.94 0.47
C SER A 4 10.55 -24.18 0.20
N TYR A 5 9.46 -24.54 0.89
CA TYR A 5 8.15 -23.90 0.78
C TYR A 5 7.81 -23.02 1.99
N GLU A 6 8.68 -22.98 3.00
CA GLU A 6 8.42 -22.22 4.21
C GLU A 6 8.75 -20.74 3.98
N THR A 7 7.69 -19.96 3.83
CA THR A 7 7.73 -18.50 3.85
C THR A 7 7.08 -17.99 5.13
N GLY A 8 7.28 -16.71 5.47
CA GLY A 8 6.60 -16.11 6.63
C GLY A 8 5.07 -16.25 6.57
N GLY A 9 4.48 -16.15 5.38
CA GLY A 9 3.04 -16.33 5.17
C GLY A 9 2.58 -17.78 5.34
N HIS A 10 3.41 -18.76 5.01
CA HIS A 10 3.07 -20.19 5.16
C HIS A 10 3.29 -20.69 6.59
N CYS A 11 4.38 -20.27 7.23
CA CYS A 11 4.78 -20.76 8.55
C CYS A 11 4.18 -19.93 9.69
N ALA A 12 4.41 -18.61 9.70
CA ALA A 12 4.03 -17.73 10.79
C ALA A 12 2.61 -17.17 10.64
N GLY A 13 2.16 -16.93 9.40
CA GLY A 13 0.83 -16.40 9.09
C GLY A 13 -0.33 -17.16 9.76
N PRO A 14 -0.39 -18.51 9.66
CA PRO A 14 -1.46 -19.28 10.29
C PRO A 14 -1.43 -19.21 11.83
N ILE A 15 -0.23 -19.17 12.43
CA ILE A 15 -0.06 -19.04 13.88
C ILE A 15 -0.62 -17.71 14.35
N TRP A 16 -0.21 -16.60 13.74
CA TRP A 16 -0.71 -15.26 14.07
C TRP A 16 -2.22 -15.16 13.87
N LEU A 17 -2.74 -15.68 12.74
CA LEU A 17 -4.18 -15.66 12.45
C LEU A 17 -4.99 -16.43 13.50
N SER A 18 -4.52 -17.63 13.90
CA SER A 18 -5.19 -18.43 14.93
C SER A 18 -5.29 -17.70 16.26
N TRP A 19 -4.21 -17.03 16.67
CA TRP A 19 -4.14 -16.31 17.92
C TRP A 19 -5.01 -15.04 17.89
N MET A 20 -4.86 -14.20 16.86
CA MET A 20 -5.60 -12.94 16.74
C MET A 20 -7.11 -13.15 16.69
N ARG A 21 -7.59 -14.22 16.02
CA ARG A 21 -9.02 -14.56 16.01
C ARG A 21 -9.60 -14.75 17.41
N ALA A 22 -8.85 -15.37 18.31
CA ALA A 22 -9.26 -15.55 19.70
C ALA A 22 -9.05 -14.28 20.52
N ALA A 23 -7.91 -13.60 20.33
CA ALA A 23 -7.53 -12.42 21.10
C ALA A 23 -8.44 -11.20 20.85
N THR A 24 -8.96 -11.03 19.64
CA THR A 24 -9.87 -9.93 19.28
C THR A 24 -11.34 -10.37 19.22
N ALA A 25 -11.67 -11.54 19.74
CA ALA A 25 -13.05 -12.03 19.75
C ALA A 25 -13.91 -11.14 20.68
N GLY A 26 -14.94 -10.52 20.12
CA GLY A 26 -15.85 -9.65 20.88
C GLY A 26 -15.29 -8.26 21.20
N THR A 27 -14.13 -7.88 20.64
CA THR A 27 -13.65 -6.50 20.69
C THR A 27 -14.28 -5.70 19.56
N ASP A 28 -14.71 -4.47 19.83
CA ASP A 28 -15.23 -3.57 18.81
C ASP A 28 -14.15 -3.20 17.79
N LEU A 29 -14.58 -2.92 16.56
CA LEU A 29 -13.69 -2.42 15.51
C LEU A 29 -13.32 -0.97 15.82
N GLU A 30 -12.04 -0.71 16.04
CA GLU A 30 -11.53 0.65 16.13
C GLU A 30 -11.49 1.28 14.73
N PRO A 31 -12.16 2.42 14.49
CA PRO A 31 -12.08 3.11 13.21
C PRO A 31 -10.68 3.68 13.00
N TRP A 32 -10.23 3.71 11.74
CA TRP A 32 -8.98 4.39 11.42
C TRP A 32 -9.08 5.89 11.78
N PRO A 33 -8.14 6.43 12.58
CA PRO A 33 -8.12 7.86 12.86
C PRO A 33 -7.92 8.69 11.59
N GLN A 34 -8.32 9.96 11.65
CA GLN A 34 -8.00 10.93 10.60
C GLN A 34 -6.47 11.00 10.41
N PRO A 35 -5.98 11.18 9.16
CA PRO A 35 -4.55 11.36 8.90
C PRO A 35 -3.94 12.44 9.82
N PRO A 36 -2.80 12.14 10.47
CA PRO A 36 -2.14 13.09 11.35
C PRO A 36 -1.54 14.26 10.54
N PRO A 37 -1.16 15.38 11.20
CA PRO A 37 -0.43 16.45 10.55
C PRO A 37 0.82 15.93 9.82
N GLY A 38 1.03 16.37 8.58
CA GLY A 38 2.12 15.88 7.72
C GLY A 38 1.76 14.65 6.89
N VAL A 39 0.53 14.16 6.97
CA VAL A 39 -0.02 13.13 6.06
C VAL A 39 -1.22 13.71 5.30
N THR A 40 -1.15 13.68 3.98
CA THR A 40 -2.24 14.02 3.06
C THR A 40 -2.82 12.74 2.47
N CYS A 41 -4.06 12.75 2.00
CA CYS A 41 -4.56 11.61 1.22
C CYS A 41 -5.29 12.11 -0.02
N GLU A 42 -4.85 11.63 -1.17
CA GLU A 42 -5.28 12.07 -2.50
C GLU A 42 -5.97 10.95 -3.26
N ARG A 43 -6.73 11.31 -4.30
CA ARG A 43 -7.28 10.35 -5.25
C ARG A 43 -6.25 10.07 -6.34
N VAL A 44 -5.87 8.81 -6.49
CA VAL A 44 -4.88 8.37 -7.49
C VAL A 44 -5.42 7.23 -8.33
N ASN A 45 -4.99 7.12 -9.57
CA ASN A 45 -5.30 5.98 -10.42
C ASN A 45 -4.43 4.80 -10.00
N ARG A 46 -5.03 3.69 -9.56
CA ARG A 46 -4.28 2.53 -9.04
C ARG A 46 -3.32 1.88 -10.04
N ASN A 47 -3.50 2.13 -11.35
CA ASN A 47 -2.68 1.55 -12.40
C ASN A 47 -1.46 2.43 -12.74
N THR A 48 -1.57 3.75 -12.56
CA THR A 48 -0.51 4.70 -12.95
C THR A 48 0.16 5.40 -11.77
N GLY A 49 -0.49 5.43 -10.60
CA GLY A 49 -0.04 6.18 -9.44
C GLY A 49 -0.23 7.70 -9.56
N ALA A 50 -0.74 8.20 -10.68
CA ALA A 50 -0.98 9.62 -10.89
C ALA A 50 -2.30 10.09 -10.26
N LEU A 51 -2.46 11.41 -10.08
CA LEU A 51 -3.72 12.00 -9.62
C LEU A 51 -4.88 11.59 -10.53
N ALA A 52 -5.94 11.08 -9.92
CA ALA A 52 -7.17 10.68 -10.61
C ALA A 52 -8.14 11.86 -10.69
N ASN A 53 -8.79 12.01 -11.85
CA ASN A 53 -9.94 12.91 -11.98
C ASN A 53 -11.21 12.26 -11.42
N ASP A 54 -12.29 13.04 -11.32
CA ASP A 54 -13.56 12.60 -10.73
C ASP A 54 -14.22 11.40 -11.44
N ASN A 55 -13.97 11.25 -12.74
CA ASN A 55 -14.57 10.21 -13.58
C ASN A 55 -13.65 8.99 -13.81
N ASP A 56 -12.50 8.94 -13.15
CA ASP A 56 -11.56 7.83 -13.30
C ASP A 56 -12.09 6.57 -12.61
N PRO A 57 -12.40 5.49 -13.37
CA PRO A 57 -12.95 4.25 -12.80
C PRO A 57 -11.93 3.46 -11.97
N PHE A 58 -10.65 3.83 -12.02
CA PHE A 58 -9.57 3.21 -11.27
C PHE A 58 -9.07 4.08 -10.11
N ALA A 59 -9.80 5.15 -9.78
CA ALA A 59 -9.49 6.02 -8.66
C ALA A 59 -9.55 5.27 -7.31
N VAL A 60 -8.49 5.38 -6.52
CA VAL A 60 -8.38 4.92 -5.14
C VAL A 60 -7.90 6.08 -4.26
N ARG A 61 -8.23 6.04 -2.96
CA ARG A 61 -7.72 7.03 -2.00
C ARG A 61 -6.45 6.47 -1.37
N GLU A 62 -5.34 7.20 -1.53
CA GLU A 62 -4.05 6.82 -0.96
C GLU A 62 -3.48 7.96 -0.12
N CYS A 63 -2.67 7.60 0.89
CA CYS A 63 -2.09 8.56 1.81
C CYS A 63 -0.58 8.74 1.58
N PHE A 64 -0.14 9.99 1.64
CA PHE A 64 1.22 10.43 1.34
C PHE A 64 1.76 11.27 2.49
N LEU A 65 3.07 11.27 2.68
CA LEU A 65 3.71 12.31 3.47
C LEU A 65 3.56 13.64 2.71
N SER A 66 3.25 14.73 3.40
CA SER A 66 3.06 16.03 2.75
C SER A 66 4.28 16.43 1.92
N GLY A 67 4.06 16.81 0.67
CA GLY A 67 5.09 17.14 -0.31
C GLY A 67 5.62 15.93 -1.09
N THR A 68 5.11 14.72 -0.82
CA THR A 68 5.44 13.49 -1.58
C THR A 68 4.28 12.98 -2.43
N GLU A 69 3.12 13.63 -2.34
CA GLU A 69 1.98 13.33 -3.18
C GLU A 69 2.28 13.52 -4.68
N PRO A 70 1.66 12.73 -5.57
CA PRO A 70 1.79 12.90 -7.01
C PRO A 70 1.33 14.30 -7.42
N THR A 71 2.12 14.95 -8.26
CA THR A 71 1.81 16.25 -8.86
C THR A 71 1.36 16.09 -10.32
N PRO A 72 0.56 17.01 -10.86
CA PRO A 72 0.13 16.94 -12.27
C PRO A 72 1.28 16.87 -13.29
N ALA A 73 2.47 17.39 -12.93
CA ALA A 73 3.65 17.35 -13.80
C ALA A 73 4.35 15.97 -13.83
N GLN A 74 4.22 15.16 -12.76
CA GLN A 74 4.85 13.84 -12.65
C GLN A 74 4.19 12.75 -13.51
N THR A 75 3.05 13.05 -14.13
CA THR A 75 2.35 12.15 -15.06
C THR A 75 3.17 11.80 -16.33
N ALA A 76 4.30 12.48 -16.57
CA ALA A 76 5.12 12.33 -17.77
C ALA A 76 6.31 11.37 -17.63
N ASP A 77 6.76 11.05 -16.40
CA ASP A 77 7.96 10.24 -16.17
C ASP A 77 7.64 8.98 -15.36
N LEU A 78 6.99 8.01 -15.99
CA LEU A 78 7.01 6.64 -15.48
C LEU A 78 8.34 5.99 -15.90
N PRO A 79 9.13 5.39 -14.99
CA PRO A 79 10.24 4.54 -15.39
C PRO A 79 9.70 3.39 -16.25
N GLY A 80 10.41 3.10 -17.34
CA GLY A 80 10.07 1.99 -18.23
C GLY A 80 10.14 0.68 -17.48
N SER A 81 9.13 -0.18 -17.66
CA SER A 81 9.03 -1.54 -17.11
C SER A 81 9.20 -1.72 -15.57
N PRO A 82 8.31 -2.46 -14.89
CA PRO A 82 8.50 -2.88 -13.49
C PRO A 82 9.84 -3.57 -13.19
N ASP A 83 10.50 -4.13 -14.20
CA ASP A 83 11.79 -4.82 -14.06
C ASP A 83 12.95 -3.87 -13.72
N ASP A 84 12.84 -2.59 -14.06
CA ASP A 84 13.91 -1.60 -13.82
C ASP A 84 14.06 -1.26 -12.32
N PHE A 85 13.02 -1.50 -11.51
CA PHE A 85 13.06 -1.30 -10.06
C PHE A 85 14.01 -2.29 -9.35
N TYR A 86 14.25 -3.47 -9.93
CA TYR A 86 15.08 -4.52 -9.32
C TYR A 86 16.54 -4.50 -9.79
N GLN A 87 16.92 -3.61 -10.70
CA GLN A 87 18.29 -3.54 -11.19
C GLN A 87 19.14 -2.64 -10.28
N ALA A 88 20.20 -3.21 -9.70
CA ALA A 88 21.16 -2.42 -8.93
C ALA A 88 21.91 -1.42 -9.84
N PRO A 89 22.26 -0.22 -9.33
CA PRO A 89 23.05 0.73 -10.11
C PRO A 89 24.40 0.11 -10.48
N ARG A 90 24.80 0.30 -11.73
CA ARG A 90 26.04 -0.23 -12.30
C ARG A 90 27.27 0.54 -11.83
#